data_AF-A0A4Y5SKQ7-F1
#
_entry.id   AF-A0A4Y5SKQ7-F1
#
_cell.length_a   1.000
_cell.length_b   1.000
_cell.length_c   1.000
_cell.angle_alpha   90.00
_cell.angle_beta   90.00
_cell.angle_gamma   90.00
#
_symmetry.space_group_name_H-M   'P 1'
#
loop_
_entity.id
_entity.type
_entity.pdbx_description
1 polymer ?
#
loop_
_entity_poly.entity_id
_entity_poly.type
_entity_poly.pdbx_seq_one_letter_code
_entity_poly.pdbx_strand_id
1 'polypeptide(L)' 'MAKRNIKAEDVMRTVEAPNARALDTMTGHFIAMTKNNKWLIVVYDVHGKNVEIVTVYEVSRKTQIENRLKGGRWVEV' A
#
# COMPACT_ATOMS: atom_id res chain seq x y z
N MET A 1 -20.97 -3.32 -3.39
CA MET A 1 -19.60 -3.27 -2.84
C MET A 1 -19.64 -2.51 -1.52
N ALA A 2 -19.33 -3.15 -0.39
CA ALA A 2 -19.32 -2.47 0.90
C ALA A 2 -18.23 -1.38 0.87
N LYS A 3 -18.63 -0.11 0.99
CA LYS A 3 -17.70 1.00 1.19
C LYS A 3 -16.94 0.72 2.49
N ARG A 4 -15.70 0.23 2.38
CA ARG A 4 -14.78 0.22 3.51
C ARG A 4 -14.63 1.68 3.95
N ASN A 5 -14.81 1.95 5.23
CA ASN A 5 -14.77 3.31 5.78
C ASN A 5 -13.31 3.78 5.91
N ILE A 6 -12.56 3.74 4.81
CA ILE A 6 -11.18 4.18 4.73
C ILE A 6 -11.22 5.67 4.45
N LYS A 7 -10.67 6.44 5.38
CA LYS A 7 -10.64 7.89 5.29
C LYS A 7 -9.52 8.33 4.33
N ALA A 8 -9.76 9.40 3.57
CA ALA A 8 -8.78 9.92 2.63
C ALA A 8 -7.49 10.35 3.35
N GLU A 9 -7.60 10.89 4.56
CA GLU A 9 -6.47 11.33 5.37
C GLU A 9 -5.57 10.16 5.78
N ASP A 10 -6.16 8.97 6.03
CA ASP A 10 -5.38 7.76 6.34
C ASP A 10 -4.63 7.24 5.11
N VAL A 11 -5.21 7.38 3.91
CA VAL A 11 -4.54 7.05 2.64
C VAL A 11 -3.37 7.98 2.40
N MET A 12 -3.59 9.29 2.51
CA MET A 12 -2.54 10.31 2.31
C MET A 12 -1.38 10.11 3.30
N ARG A 13 -1.70 9.96 4.60
CA ARG A 13 -0.67 9.68 5.62
C ARG A 13 0.11 8.41 5.30
N THR A 14 -0.56 7.37 4.80
CA THR A 14 0.10 6.12 4.44
C THR A 14 1.08 6.32 3.28
N VAL A 15 0.74 7.12 2.27
CA VAL A 15 1.69 7.40 1.17
C VAL A 15 2.86 8.27 1.64
N GLU A 16 2.59 9.30 2.43
CA GLU A 16 3.59 10.28 2.89
C GLU A 16 4.59 9.68 3.89
N ALA A 17 4.09 8.96 4.90
CA ALA A 17 4.88 8.39 5.99
C ALA A 17 4.47 6.94 6.31
N PRO A 18 4.72 6.00 5.39
CA PRO A 18 4.40 4.60 5.60
C PRO A 18 5.33 3.94 6.63
N ASN A 19 4.87 2.83 7.21
CA ASN A 19 5.76 1.93 7.95
C ASN A 19 6.74 1.19 7.02
N ALA A 20 6.31 0.88 5.79
CA ALA A 20 7.14 0.26 4.77
C ALA A 20 6.67 0.65 3.36
N ARG A 21 7.61 0.72 2.42
CA ARG A 21 7.34 0.87 0.99
C ARG A 21 7.85 -0.35 0.22
N ALA A 22 7.21 -0.62 -0.89
CA ALA A 22 7.65 -1.63 -1.83
C ALA A 22 7.29 -1.25 -3.27
N LEU A 23 7.96 -1.89 -4.23
CA LEU A 23 7.59 -1.89 -5.64
C LEU A 23 6.96 -3.25 -5.98
N ASP A 24 5.77 -3.26 -6.61
CA ASP A 24 5.21 -4.48 -7.20
C ASP A 24 5.93 -4.74 -8.53
N THR A 25 6.78 -5.76 -8.58
CA THR A 25 7.60 -6.08 -9.76
C THR A 25 6.77 -6.56 -10.95
N MET A 26 5.52 -6.97 -10.72
CA MET A 26 4.63 -7.38 -11.82
C MET A 26 3.96 -6.21 -12.52
N THR A 27 3.58 -5.16 -11.77
CA THR A 27 2.78 -4.05 -12.32
C THR A 27 3.55 -2.74 -12.40
N GLY A 28 4.69 -2.64 -11.71
CA GLY A 28 5.50 -1.42 -11.63
C GLY A 28 4.95 -0.36 -10.66
N HIS A 29 3.86 -0.66 -9.94
CA HIS A 29 3.24 0.27 -9.00
C HIS A 29 3.99 0.33 -7.68
N PHE A 30 4.03 1.49 -7.06
CA PHE A 30 4.48 1.64 -5.68
C PHE A 30 3.40 1.19 -4.70
N ILE A 31 3.85 0.71 -3.56
CA ILE A 31 3.02 0.22 -2.48
C ILE A 31 3.49 0.86 -1.18
N ALA A 32 2.56 1.52 -0.50
CA ALA A 32 2.75 2.05 0.83
C ALA A 32 1.93 1.23 1.84
N MET A 33 2.55 0.90 2.97
CA MET A 33 1.96 0.02 3.98
C MET A 33 2.05 0.68 5.34
N THR A 34 0.90 0.81 6.00
CA THR A 34 0.82 1.33 7.38
C THR A 34 -0.04 0.42 8.23
N LYS A 35 0.39 0.14 9.45
CA LYS A 35 -0.38 -0.63 10.42
C LYS A 35 -1.17 0.31 11.32
N ASN A 36 -2.49 0.32 11.17
CA ASN A 36 -3.44 1.01 12.05
C ASN A 36 -4.60 0.07 12.40
N ASN A 37 -4.48 -0.69 13.49
CA ASN A 37 -5.29 -1.87 13.83
C ASN A 37 -5.18 -3.03 12.82
N LYS A 38 -5.48 -2.77 11.54
CA LYS A 38 -5.16 -3.61 10.37
C LYS A 38 -4.05 -2.97 9.54
N TRP A 39 -3.51 -3.71 8.58
CA TRP A 39 -2.60 -3.14 7.59
C TRP A 39 -3.41 -2.43 6.51
N LEU A 40 -3.21 -1.12 6.37
CA LEU A 40 -3.68 -0.34 5.24
C LEU A 40 -2.63 -0.42 4.14
N ILE A 41 -3.05 -0.91 2.98
CA ILE A 41 -2.23 -1.02 1.78
C ILE A 41 -2.75 0.00 0.78
N VAL A 42 -1.84 0.85 0.30
CA VAL A 42 -2.11 1.84 -0.73
C VAL A 42 -1.19 1.54 -1.91
N VAL A 43 -1.79 1.24 -3.06
CA VAL A 43 -1.10 1.08 -4.33
C VAL A 43 -1.24 2.41 -5.08
N TYR A 44 -0.11 2.97 -5.51
CA TYR A 44 -0.06 4.30 -6.09
C TYR A 44 1.05 4.43 -7.13
N ASP A 45 0.89 5.41 -8.00
CA ASP A 45 1.91 5.83 -8.95
C ASP A 45 2.35 7.27 -8.65
N VAL A 46 3.57 7.60 -9.07
CA VAL A 46 4.16 8.93 -8.93
C VAL A 46 4.44 9.50 -10.30
N HIS A 47 3.78 10.62 -10.61
CA HIS A 47 3.95 11.35 -11.87
C HIS A 47 4.45 12.76 -11.58
N GLY A 48 5.78 12.90 -11.53
CA GLY A 48 6.42 14.16 -11.15
C GLY A 48 6.12 14.50 -9.69
N LYS A 49 5.29 15.53 -9.45
CA LYS A 49 4.86 15.96 -8.11
C LYS A 49 3.49 15.41 -7.70
N ASN A 50 2.80 14.70 -8.60
CA ASN A 50 1.47 14.19 -8.34
C ASN A 50 1.54 12.72 -7.94
N VAL A 51 0.72 12.36 -6.96
CA VAL A 51 0.49 10.97 -6.53
C VAL A 51 -0.88 10.56 -7.03
N GLU A 52 -0.95 9.47 -7.77
CA GLU A 52 -2.22 8.87 -8.20
C GLU A 52 -2.48 7.59 -7.41
N ILE A 53 -3.65 7.51 -6.77
CA ILE A 53 -4.03 6.33 -5.99
C ILE A 53 -4.72 5.32 -6.90
N VAL A 54 -4.07 4.19 -7.14
CA VAL A 54 -4.58 3.12 -8.00
C VAL A 54 -5.58 2.25 -7.25
N THR A 55 -5.23 1.82 -6.02
CA THR A 55 -6.09 0.95 -5.22
C THR A 55 -5.77 1.07 -3.73
N VAL A 56 -6.80 0.98 -2.90
CA VAL A 56 -6.66 0.98 -1.44
C VAL A 56 -7.42 -0.19 -0.82
N TYR A 57 -6.78 -0.91 0.10
CA TYR A 57 -7.43 -2.00 0.82
C TYR A 57 -6.78 -2.27 2.17
N GLU A 58 -7.58 -2.86 3.07
CA GLU A 58 -7.09 -3.32 4.37
C GLU A 58 -6.79 -4.82 4.34
N VAL A 59 -5.77 -5.21 5.09
CA VAL A 59 -5.37 -6.59 5.31
C VAL A 59 -5.23 -6.84 6.82
N SER A 60 -5.99 -7.79 7.35
CA SER A 60 -5.91 -8.12 8.79
C SER A 60 -4.67 -8.93 9.15
N ARG A 61 -4.14 -9.74 8.21
CA ARG A 61 -3.05 -10.69 8.50
C ARG A 61 -1.74 -10.24 7.84
N LYS A 62 -0.73 -10.00 8.66
CA LYS A 62 0.62 -9.63 8.18
C LYS A 62 1.21 -10.64 7.20
N THR A 63 0.87 -11.92 7.34
CA THR A 63 1.35 -13.00 6.48
C THR A 63 1.04 -12.80 4.99
N GLN A 64 -0.05 -12.12 4.63
CA GLN A 64 -0.34 -11.84 3.22
C GLN A 64 0.66 -10.86 2.60
N ILE A 65 1.14 -9.89 3.39
CA ILE A 65 2.18 -8.96 2.98
C ILE A 65 3.52 -9.69 2.90
N GLU A 66 3.86 -10.43 3.96
CA GLU A 66 5.12 -11.19 4.04
C GLU A 66 5.25 -12.21 2.90
N ASN A 67 4.17 -12.88 2.50
CA ASN A 67 4.20 -13.82 1.39
C ASN A 67 4.49 -13.12 0.04
N ARG A 68 3.96 -11.90 -0.16
CA ARG A 68 4.24 -11.11 -1.37
C ARG A 68 5.69 -10.62 -1.40
N LEU A 69 6.22 -10.22 -0.25
CA LEU A 69 7.61 -9.81 -0.08
C LEU A 69 8.57 -11.00 -0.28
N LYS A 70 8.35 -12.11 0.44
CA LYS A 70 9.19 -13.33 0.33
C LYS A 70 9.15 -13.95 -1.06
N GLY A 71 8.01 -13.86 -1.74
CA GLY A 71 7.85 -14.35 -3.11
C GLY A 71 8.56 -13.48 -4.16
N GLY A 72 9.17 -12.35 -3.79
CA GLY A 72 9.86 -11.44 -4.71
C GLY A 72 8.93 -10.61 -5.59
N ARG A 73 7.60 -10.76 -5.41
CA ARG A 73 6.63 -9.93 -6.12
C ARG A 73 6.67 -8.49 -5.62
N TRP A 74 6.77 -8.31 -4.31
CA TRP A 74 6.96 -6.99 -3.71
C TRP A 74 8.40 -6.90 -3.23
N VAL A 75 9.11 -5.86 -3.67
CA VAL A 75 10.50 -5.61 -3.26
C VAL A 75 10.52 -4.33 -2.46
N GLU A 76 11.01 -4.38 -1.22
CA GLU A 76 11.09 -3.21 -0.33
C GLU A 76 12.04 -2.14 -0.91
N VAL A 77 11.67 -0.86 -0.73
CA VAL A 77 12.41 0.32 -1.22
C VAL A 77 12.50 1.42 -0.17
#